data_AF-A0A3C0NLF8-F1
#
_entry.id   AF-A0A3C0NLF8-F1
#
_cell.length_a   1.000
_cell.length_b   1.000
_cell.length_c   1.000
_cell.angle_alpha   90.00
_cell.angle_beta   90.00
_cell.angle_gamma   90.00
#
_symmetry.space_group_name_H-M   'P 1'
#
loop_
_entity.id
_entity.type
_entity.pdbx_description
1 polymer ?
#
loop_
_entity_poly.entity_id
_entity_poly.type
_entity_poly.pdbx_seq_one_letter_code
_entity_poly.pdbx_strand_id
1 'polypeptide(L)'
;MARHAATPESEKEKRRKWILLITLLLSFAVMVTSLFFLAKIRGWRVRRNDKTLLTIVNAETLAPADSAQTLTFIDDTHMVDARCAYELEQMLADCRAAGHDPCILAAYRSESEQRELLNAMTEDYMADGSPLEEARRRAAEEVEQPGHSEHQLGLAVDIGGNTDETGTQRWLEEHAWEYGFILRYPAGGEGLTGGECGENHFRYVGLDAAKQIRELGITLEEYVSMFYSN
;
A
#
# COMPACT_ATOMS: atom_id res chain seq x y z
N MET A 1 -71.86 -6.95 -12.99
CA MET A 1 -70.42 -6.80 -12.69
C MET A 1 -70.01 -7.93 -11.75
N ALA A 2 -69.53 -9.06 -12.28
CA ALA A 2 -69.08 -10.18 -11.46
C ALA A 2 -67.65 -9.90 -10.95
N ARG A 3 -67.51 -9.64 -9.64
CA ARG A 3 -66.20 -9.56 -8.99
C ARG A 3 -65.67 -10.99 -8.83
N HIS A 4 -64.66 -11.34 -9.63
CA HIS A 4 -63.86 -12.54 -9.43
C HIS A 4 -63.07 -12.39 -8.12
N ALA A 5 -63.47 -13.13 -7.08
CA ALA A 5 -62.70 -13.21 -5.84
C ALA A 5 -61.55 -14.20 -6.05
N ALA A 6 -60.32 -13.76 -5.82
CA ALA A 6 -59.14 -14.62 -5.88
C ALA A 6 -59.28 -15.74 -4.83
N THR A 7 -59.11 -17.00 -5.25
CA THR A 7 -59.13 -18.15 -4.36
C THR A 7 -57.92 -18.12 -3.42
N PRO A 8 -58.08 -18.39 -2.12
CA PRO A 8 -56.99 -18.34 -1.15
C PRO A 8 -55.91 -19.38 -1.49
N GLU A 9 -54.66 -18.94 -1.40
CA GLU A 9 -53.49 -19.77 -1.69
C GLU A 9 -53.41 -21.00 -0.77
N SER A 10 -53.19 -22.17 -1.38
CA SER A 10 -53.18 -23.44 -0.64
C SER A 10 -51.94 -23.58 0.26
N GLU A 11 -52.07 -24.28 1.39
CA GLU A 11 -50.94 -24.55 2.31
C GLU A 11 -49.77 -25.29 1.61
N LYS A 12 -50.08 -26.10 0.59
CA LYS A 12 -49.07 -26.79 -0.23
C LYS A 12 -48.26 -25.82 -1.09
N GLU A 13 -48.90 -24.74 -1.55
CA GLU A 13 -48.28 -23.70 -2.38
C GLU A 13 -47.41 -22.76 -1.55
N LYS A 14 -47.89 -22.38 -0.36
CA LYS A 14 -47.07 -21.67 0.64
C LYS A 14 -45.81 -22.45 1.01
N ARG A 15 -45.95 -23.75 1.31
CA ARG A 15 -44.80 -24.63 1.60
C ARG A 15 -43.80 -24.71 0.45
N ARG A 16 -44.29 -24.78 -0.80
CA ARG A 16 -43.42 -24.76 -2.00
C ARG A 16 -42.65 -23.44 -2.13
N LYS A 17 -43.32 -22.30 -1.92
CA LYS A 17 -42.65 -20.98 -1.93
C LYS A 17 -41.61 -20.83 -0.83
N TRP A 18 -41.89 -21.34 0.38
CA TRP A 18 -40.94 -21.36 1.48
C TRP A 18 -39.70 -22.22 1.21
N ILE A 19 -39.89 -23.41 0.65
CA ILE A 19 -38.78 -24.28 0.25
C ILE A 19 -37.92 -23.59 -0.81
N LEU A 20 -38.55 -22.99 -1.83
CA LEU A 20 -37.86 -22.25 -2.89
C LEU A 20 -37.05 -21.07 -2.34
N LEU A 21 -37.62 -20.30 -1.41
CA LEU A 21 -36.93 -19.17 -0.77
C LEU A 21 -35.70 -19.63 0.04
N ILE A 22 -35.84 -20.69 0.83
CA ILE A 22 -34.73 -21.26 1.61
C ILE A 22 -33.62 -21.76 0.68
N THR A 23 -33.98 -22.47 -0.39
CA THR A 23 -32.98 -22.92 -1.38
C THR A 23 -32.27 -21.74 -2.05
N LEU A 24 -33.00 -20.65 -2.38
CA LEU A 24 -32.41 -19.47 -2.99
C LEU A 24 -31.41 -18.78 -2.04
N LEU A 25 -31.77 -18.65 -0.77
CA LEU A 25 -30.91 -18.06 0.27
C LEU A 25 -29.66 -18.92 0.53
N LEU A 26 -29.80 -20.24 0.59
CA LEU A 26 -28.67 -21.16 0.71
C LEU A 26 -27.74 -21.10 -0.51
N SER A 27 -28.29 -21.07 -1.73
CA SER A 27 -27.51 -20.93 -2.95
C SER A 27 -26.76 -19.60 -3.00
N PHE A 28 -27.39 -18.50 -2.56
CA PHE A 28 -26.76 -17.19 -2.47
C PHE A 28 -25.61 -17.19 -1.44
N ALA A 29 -25.81 -17.78 -0.25
CA ALA A 29 -24.75 -17.90 0.76
C ALA A 29 -23.56 -18.73 0.28
N VAL A 30 -23.80 -19.85 -0.43
CA VAL A 30 -22.75 -20.67 -1.05
C VAL A 30 -22.01 -19.91 -2.15
N MET A 31 -22.72 -19.13 -2.96
CA MET A 31 -22.10 -18.29 -3.99
C MET A 31 -21.20 -17.21 -3.38
N VAL A 32 -21.67 -16.50 -2.34
CA VAL A 32 -20.89 -15.47 -1.64
C VAL A 32 -19.64 -16.09 -1.01
N THR A 33 -19.78 -17.18 -0.25
CA THR A 33 -18.62 -17.87 0.35
C THR A 33 -17.64 -18.41 -0.69
N SER A 34 -18.12 -18.89 -1.83
CA SER A 34 -17.28 -19.33 -2.95
C SER A 34 -16.55 -18.16 -3.62
N LEU A 35 -17.19 -17.00 -3.77
CA LEU A 35 -16.56 -15.78 -4.30
C LEU A 35 -15.47 -15.26 -3.35
N PHE A 36 -15.74 -15.23 -2.04
CA PHE A 36 -14.74 -14.91 -1.02
C PHE A 36 -13.56 -15.89 -1.04
N PHE A 37 -13.85 -17.19 -1.20
CA PHE A 37 -12.82 -18.22 -1.29
C PHE A 37 -12.00 -18.11 -2.59
N LEU A 38 -12.63 -17.79 -3.71
CA LEU A 38 -11.96 -17.55 -5.00
C LEU A 38 -11.11 -16.28 -4.98
N ALA A 39 -11.57 -15.21 -4.33
CA ALA A 39 -10.79 -14.00 -4.10
C ALA A 39 -9.56 -14.31 -3.22
N LYS A 40 -9.74 -15.09 -2.14
CA LYS A 40 -8.63 -15.60 -1.32
C LYS A 40 -7.66 -16.47 -2.12
N ILE A 41 -8.13 -17.34 -3.00
CA ILE A 41 -7.25 -18.18 -3.84
C ILE A 41 -6.48 -17.33 -4.85
N ARG A 42 -7.12 -16.31 -5.44
CA ARG A 42 -6.45 -15.35 -6.33
C ARG A 42 -5.35 -14.58 -5.59
N GLY A 43 -5.63 -14.05 -4.40
CA GLY A 43 -4.62 -13.42 -3.53
C GLY A 43 -3.59 -14.41 -2.95
N TRP A 44 -3.93 -15.70 -2.81
CA TRP A 44 -2.99 -16.74 -2.38
C TRP A 44 -1.97 -17.08 -3.48
N ARG A 45 -2.33 -16.93 -4.77
CA ARG A 45 -1.45 -17.29 -5.88
C ARG A 45 -0.29 -16.31 -6.11
N VAL A 46 -0.35 -15.10 -5.54
CA VAL A 46 0.72 -14.08 -5.62
C VAL A 46 1.75 -14.24 -4.49
N ARG A 47 1.51 -15.11 -3.49
CA ARG A 47 2.46 -15.42 -2.40
C ARG A 47 3.60 -16.36 -2.83
N ARG A 48 4.50 -15.89 -3.69
CA ARG A 48 5.81 -16.52 -3.87
C ARG A 48 6.91 -15.48 -3.79
N ASN A 49 7.60 -15.46 -2.64
CA ASN A 49 9.03 -15.22 -2.44
C ASN A 49 9.78 -14.47 -3.56
N ASP A 50 9.23 -13.34 -4.00
CA ASP A 50 9.83 -12.51 -5.03
C ASP A 50 10.85 -11.63 -4.32
N LYS A 51 12.11 -12.06 -4.37
CA LYS A 51 13.21 -11.36 -3.71
C LYS A 51 13.38 -9.93 -4.22
N THR A 52 12.84 -9.59 -5.39
CA THR A 52 12.89 -8.21 -5.91
C THR A 52 12.04 -7.24 -5.08
N LEU A 53 11.05 -7.74 -4.32
CA LEU A 53 10.32 -6.92 -3.34
C LEU A 53 11.19 -6.47 -2.17
N LEU A 54 12.30 -7.19 -1.92
CA LEU A 54 13.26 -6.93 -0.85
C LEU A 54 14.49 -6.15 -1.33
N THR A 55 14.42 -5.54 -2.52
CA THR A 55 15.51 -4.70 -3.04
C THR A 55 15.75 -3.53 -2.09
N ILE A 56 16.99 -3.38 -1.62
CA ILE A 56 17.41 -2.23 -0.81
C ILE A 56 17.75 -1.08 -1.76
N VAL A 57 17.13 0.07 -1.53
CA VAL A 57 17.48 1.35 -2.16
C VAL A 57 17.54 2.36 -1.03
N ASN A 58 18.64 3.10 -0.97
CA ASN A 58 18.91 4.10 0.07
C ASN A 58 20.05 5.03 -0.41
N ALA A 59 20.53 5.92 0.46
CA ALA A 59 21.62 6.85 0.15
C ALA A 59 22.91 6.17 -0.37
N GLU A 60 23.14 4.89 -0.03
CA GLU A 60 24.31 4.12 -0.47
C GLU A 60 24.02 3.18 -1.65
N THR A 61 22.75 2.83 -1.88
CA THR A 61 22.35 1.80 -2.84
C THR A 61 21.39 2.35 -3.89
N LEU A 62 21.81 2.30 -5.16
CA LEU A 62 21.02 2.74 -6.30
C LEU A 62 19.85 1.78 -6.59
N ALA A 63 18.73 2.37 -6.99
CA ALA A 63 17.65 1.68 -7.67
C ALA A 63 18.17 1.02 -8.96
N PRO A 64 17.73 -0.21 -9.29
CA PRO A 64 18.12 -0.86 -10.52
C PRO A 64 17.68 -0.04 -11.74
N ALA A 65 18.63 0.27 -12.65
CA ALA A 65 18.36 1.08 -13.84
C ALA A 65 17.32 0.49 -14.79
N ASP A 66 17.17 -0.85 -14.80
CA ASP A 66 16.25 -1.61 -15.66
C ASP A 66 15.22 -2.38 -14.81
N SER A 67 14.64 -1.75 -13.80
CA SER A 67 13.55 -2.40 -13.05
C SER A 67 12.37 -2.66 -13.99
N ALA A 68 12.14 -3.95 -14.30
CA ALA A 68 11.03 -4.41 -15.14
C ALA A 68 9.67 -4.32 -14.42
N GLN A 69 9.45 -3.25 -13.66
CA GLN A 69 8.23 -3.01 -12.92
C GLN A 69 7.09 -2.69 -13.88
N THR A 70 5.97 -3.37 -13.67
CA THR A 70 4.73 -3.05 -14.37
C THR A 70 3.97 -2.06 -13.50
N LEU A 71 3.87 -0.81 -13.94
CA LEU A 71 3.16 0.22 -13.19
C LEU A 71 1.66 0.20 -13.50
N THR A 72 0.86 0.49 -12.48
CA THR A 72 -0.59 0.70 -12.60
C THR A 72 -1.00 1.91 -11.79
N PHE A 73 -2.01 2.62 -12.27
CA PHE A 73 -2.63 3.69 -11.51
C PHE A 73 -3.37 3.15 -10.29
N ILE A 74 -3.19 3.79 -9.15
CA ILE A 74 -3.94 3.56 -7.91
C ILE A 74 -5.02 4.64 -7.70
N ASP A 75 -4.82 5.81 -8.29
CA ASP A 75 -5.80 6.89 -8.45
C ASP A 75 -5.52 7.68 -9.75
N ASP A 76 -6.10 8.87 -9.90
CA ASP A 76 -5.97 9.68 -11.12
C ASP A 76 -4.54 10.17 -11.41
N THR A 77 -3.66 10.21 -10.39
CA THR A 77 -2.33 10.83 -10.48
C THR A 77 -1.19 9.92 -10.04
N HIS A 78 -1.45 8.93 -9.21
CA HIS A 78 -0.45 8.08 -8.60
C HIS A 78 -0.38 6.71 -9.27
N MET A 79 0.84 6.26 -9.52
CA MET A 79 1.13 4.91 -9.99
C MET A 79 1.90 4.13 -8.93
N VAL A 80 1.70 2.83 -8.89
CA VAL A 80 2.47 1.88 -8.07
C VAL A 80 2.82 0.67 -8.90
N ASP A 81 3.76 -0.15 -8.42
CA ASP A 81 3.98 -1.47 -8.99
C ASP A 81 2.70 -2.31 -8.87
N ALA A 82 2.28 -2.94 -9.97
CA ALA A 82 1.07 -3.75 -10.04
C ALA A 82 1.05 -4.90 -9.02
N ARG A 83 2.20 -5.31 -8.50
CA ARG A 83 2.33 -6.33 -7.45
C ARG A 83 1.84 -5.87 -6.07
N CYS A 84 1.76 -4.56 -5.80
CA CYS A 84 1.28 -4.03 -4.51
C CYS A 84 -0.07 -3.30 -4.62
N ALA A 85 -0.56 -3.00 -5.84
CA ALA A 85 -1.76 -2.20 -6.06
C ALA A 85 -3.00 -2.72 -5.30
N TYR A 86 -3.34 -4.01 -5.46
CA TYR A 86 -4.51 -4.59 -4.79
C TYR A 86 -4.41 -4.51 -3.26
N GLU A 87 -3.23 -4.79 -2.72
CA GLU A 87 -2.96 -4.74 -1.27
C GLU A 87 -3.05 -3.32 -0.72
N LEU A 88 -2.55 -2.33 -1.48
CA LEU A 88 -2.68 -0.91 -1.15
C LEU A 88 -4.15 -0.46 -1.17
N GLU A 89 -4.93 -0.87 -2.18
CA GLU A 89 -6.36 -0.55 -2.25
C GLU A 89 -7.11 -1.08 -1.03
N GLN A 90 -6.83 -2.33 -0.62
CA GLN A 90 -7.45 -2.92 0.56
C GLN A 90 -7.04 -2.19 1.84
N MET A 91 -5.75 -1.88 2.00
CA MET A 91 -5.25 -1.14 3.16
C MET A 91 -5.95 0.22 3.31
N LEU A 92 -6.05 0.99 2.23
CA LEU A 92 -6.71 2.30 2.23
C LEU A 92 -8.22 2.17 2.48
N ALA A 93 -8.88 1.14 1.94
CA ALA A 93 -10.30 0.91 2.16
C ALA A 93 -10.61 0.54 3.61
N ASP A 94 -9.81 -0.33 4.23
CA ASP A 94 -10.00 -0.74 5.62
C ASP A 94 -9.65 0.38 6.61
N CYS A 95 -8.64 1.21 6.28
CA CYS A 95 -8.34 2.43 7.03
C CYS A 95 -9.55 3.40 7.03
N ARG A 96 -10.20 3.58 5.87
CA ARG A 96 -11.46 4.35 5.78
C ARG A 96 -12.60 3.70 6.56
N ALA A 97 -12.73 2.38 6.51
CA ALA A 97 -13.75 1.66 7.26
C ALA A 97 -13.56 1.78 8.79
N ALA A 98 -12.33 1.99 9.25
CA ALA A 98 -12.00 2.29 10.64
C ALA A 98 -12.31 3.73 11.05
N GLY A 99 -12.74 4.59 10.12
CA GLY A 99 -13.15 5.97 10.39
C GLY A 99 -12.07 7.02 10.14
N HIS A 100 -10.97 6.66 9.48
CA HIS A 100 -9.91 7.57 9.06
C HIS A 100 -10.08 8.01 7.60
N ASP A 101 -9.29 8.98 7.14
CA ASP A 101 -9.34 9.47 5.75
C ASP A 101 -7.94 9.54 5.13
N PRO A 102 -7.37 8.39 4.73
CA PRO A 102 -6.03 8.33 4.16
C PRO A 102 -5.97 8.91 2.75
N CYS A 103 -4.89 9.62 2.46
CA CYS A 103 -4.55 10.15 1.15
C CYS A 103 -3.12 9.78 0.75
N ILE A 104 -2.93 9.50 -0.54
CA ILE A 104 -1.60 9.26 -1.10
C ILE A 104 -0.98 10.64 -1.39
N LEU A 105 0.18 10.89 -0.79
CA LEU A 105 0.97 12.11 -0.96
C LEU A 105 2.01 11.93 -2.07
N ALA A 106 2.59 10.73 -2.17
CA ALA A 106 3.51 10.35 -3.22
C ALA A 106 3.49 8.83 -3.44
N ALA A 107 3.80 8.41 -4.66
CA ALA A 107 3.89 7.01 -5.06
C ALA A 107 5.07 6.82 -6.03
N TYR A 108 4.93 6.07 -7.11
CA TYR A 108 6.00 5.95 -8.11
C TYR A 108 6.46 7.33 -8.61
N ARG A 109 7.78 7.50 -8.64
CA ARG A 109 8.45 8.64 -9.26
C ARG A 109 9.62 8.13 -10.08
N SER A 110 9.71 8.51 -11.35
CA SER A 110 10.86 8.19 -12.18
C SER A 110 12.12 8.93 -11.71
N GLU A 111 13.30 8.46 -12.12
CA GLU A 111 14.56 9.16 -11.82
C GLU A 111 14.58 10.59 -12.37
N SER A 112 13.94 10.83 -13.53
CA SER A 112 13.84 12.17 -14.11
C SER A 112 12.98 13.08 -13.24
N GLU A 113 11.82 12.61 -12.80
CA GLU A 113 10.94 13.37 -11.90
C GLU A 113 11.62 13.60 -10.54
N GLN A 114 12.38 12.63 -10.01
CA GLN A 114 13.17 12.81 -8.78
C GLN A 114 14.23 13.91 -8.95
N ARG A 115 14.88 13.98 -10.13
CA ARG A 115 15.83 15.04 -10.46
C ARG A 115 15.17 16.41 -10.58
N GLU A 116 13.98 16.46 -11.17
CA GLU A 116 13.20 17.69 -11.26
C GLU A 116 12.78 18.19 -9.88
N LEU A 117 12.33 17.28 -9.00
CA LEU A 117 12.00 17.61 -7.61
C LEU A 117 13.21 18.19 -6.85
N LEU A 118 14.37 17.53 -6.91
CA LEU A 118 15.59 18.01 -6.25
C LEU A 118 16.03 19.38 -6.79
N ASN A 119 15.93 19.59 -8.11
CA ASN A 119 16.25 20.89 -8.71
C ASN A 119 15.27 21.97 -8.26
N ALA A 120 13.96 21.69 -8.25
CA ALA A 120 12.94 22.63 -7.80
C ALA A 120 13.17 23.04 -6.33
N MET A 121 13.43 22.08 -5.43
CA MET A 121 13.72 22.39 -4.03
C MET A 121 15.02 23.19 -3.85
N THR A 122 16.04 22.91 -4.68
CA THR A 122 17.26 23.74 -4.69
C THR A 122 16.94 25.18 -5.10
N GLU A 123 16.10 25.37 -6.11
CA GLU A 123 15.65 26.69 -6.56
C GLU A 123 14.85 27.43 -5.48
N ASP A 124 13.96 26.74 -4.77
CA ASP A 124 13.19 27.30 -3.65
C ASP A 124 14.13 27.79 -2.53
N TYR A 125 15.12 26.99 -2.14
CA TYR A 125 16.11 27.41 -1.14
C TYR A 125 16.99 28.58 -1.58
N MET A 126 17.28 28.66 -2.88
CA MET A 126 17.96 29.82 -3.46
C MET A 126 17.08 31.07 -3.42
N ALA A 127 15.77 30.93 -3.70
CA ALA A 127 14.81 32.02 -3.61
C ALA A 127 14.67 32.56 -2.18
N ASP A 128 14.82 31.70 -1.18
CA ASP A 128 14.87 32.04 0.25
C ASP A 128 16.21 32.67 0.70
N GLY A 129 17.17 32.81 -0.22
CA GLY A 129 18.45 33.50 0.02
C GLY A 129 19.62 32.59 0.37
N SER A 130 19.46 31.27 0.28
CA SER A 130 20.58 30.32 0.46
C SER A 130 21.52 30.38 -0.75
N PRO A 131 22.85 30.44 -0.57
CA PRO A 131 23.80 30.24 -1.67
C PRO A 131 23.62 28.86 -2.31
N LEU A 132 23.93 28.71 -3.61
CA LEU A 132 23.70 27.48 -4.38
C LEU A 132 24.18 26.19 -3.68
N GLU A 133 25.39 26.19 -3.13
CA GLU A 133 25.93 25.00 -2.46
C GLU A 133 25.18 24.65 -1.17
N GLU A 134 24.73 25.65 -0.43
CA GLU A 134 23.90 25.46 0.77
C GLU A 134 22.49 25.01 0.39
N ALA A 135 21.90 25.62 -0.65
CA ALA A 135 20.59 25.24 -1.17
C ALA A 135 20.55 23.79 -1.64
N ARG A 136 21.59 23.36 -2.37
CA ARG A 136 21.75 21.96 -2.79
C ARG A 136 21.86 21.01 -1.62
N ARG A 137 22.65 21.38 -0.59
CA ARG A 137 22.80 20.55 0.61
C ARG A 137 21.46 20.38 1.32
N ARG A 138 20.75 21.49 1.58
CA ARG A 138 19.44 21.48 2.24
C ARG A 138 18.39 20.69 1.44
N ALA A 139 18.35 20.86 0.13
CA ALA A 139 17.47 20.06 -0.72
C ALA A 139 17.79 18.57 -0.65
N ALA A 140 19.07 18.19 -0.66
CA ALA A 140 19.50 16.79 -0.53
C ALA A 140 19.35 16.21 0.89
N GLU A 141 19.10 17.04 1.91
CA GLU A 141 18.73 16.60 3.27
C GLU A 141 17.23 16.23 3.33
N GLU A 142 16.38 16.87 2.52
CA GLU A 142 14.92 16.65 2.55
C GLU A 142 14.42 15.66 1.50
N VAL A 143 15.10 15.53 0.37
CA VAL A 143 14.74 14.58 -0.69
C VAL A 143 15.92 13.72 -1.14
N GLU A 144 15.61 12.45 -1.41
CA GLU A 144 16.57 11.47 -1.87
C GLU A 144 17.18 11.88 -3.23
N GLN A 145 18.46 11.54 -3.44
CA GLN A 145 19.10 11.79 -4.74
C GLN A 145 18.43 10.97 -5.86
N PRO A 146 18.43 11.45 -7.11
CA PRO A 146 17.99 10.66 -8.25
C PRO A 146 18.78 9.36 -8.34
N GLY A 147 18.07 8.24 -8.42
CA GLY A 147 18.65 6.90 -8.36
C GLY A 147 18.63 6.29 -6.97
N HIS A 148 18.42 7.06 -5.91
CA HIS A 148 18.50 6.61 -4.51
C HIS A 148 17.13 6.56 -3.81
N SER A 149 16.04 6.75 -4.55
CA SER A 149 14.69 6.77 -3.97
C SER A 149 13.95 5.45 -4.10
N GLU A 150 13.34 4.98 -3.00
CA GLU A 150 12.47 3.79 -3.05
C GLU A 150 11.21 4.01 -3.91
N HIS A 151 10.77 5.27 -4.09
CA HIS A 151 9.67 5.62 -5.00
C HIS A 151 9.97 5.22 -6.45
N GLN A 152 11.25 5.13 -6.84
CA GLN A 152 11.64 4.66 -8.17
C GLN A 152 11.34 3.17 -8.39
N LEU A 153 11.16 2.38 -7.33
CA LEU A 153 10.74 0.98 -7.44
C LEU A 153 9.23 0.83 -7.68
N GLY A 154 8.45 1.88 -7.45
CA GLY A 154 6.98 1.80 -7.41
C GLY A 154 6.44 0.98 -6.23
N LEU A 155 7.29 0.61 -5.28
CA LEU A 155 6.95 -0.18 -4.09
C LEU A 155 6.83 0.67 -2.83
N ALA A 156 7.17 1.95 -2.90
CA ALA A 156 7.02 2.91 -1.81
C ALA A 156 5.86 3.87 -2.07
N VAL A 157 5.13 4.19 -1.01
CA VAL A 157 4.05 5.17 -1.00
C VAL A 157 4.12 6.01 0.25
N ASP A 158 3.95 7.32 0.10
CA ASP A 158 3.77 8.24 1.21
C ASP A 158 2.27 8.44 1.44
N ILE A 159 1.80 8.18 2.66
CA ILE A 159 0.39 8.24 3.01
C ILE A 159 0.19 9.16 4.20
N GLY A 160 -0.68 10.16 4.06
CA GLY A 160 -1.11 11.05 5.13
C GLY A 160 -2.61 10.93 5.42
N GLY A 161 -3.13 11.79 6.30
CA GLY A 161 -4.55 11.90 6.62
C GLY A 161 -5.12 13.27 6.26
N ASN A 162 -6.15 13.32 5.41
CA ASN A 162 -6.76 14.59 4.99
C ASN A 162 -7.40 15.37 6.16
N THR A 163 -8.10 14.66 7.05
CA THR A 163 -8.87 15.26 8.16
C THR A 163 -8.35 14.89 9.53
N ASP A 164 -7.56 13.81 9.62
CA ASP A 164 -7.03 13.25 10.86
C ASP A 164 -5.67 12.59 10.57
N GLU A 165 -4.63 13.41 10.48
CA GLU A 165 -3.26 12.96 10.24
C GLU A 165 -2.82 11.94 11.31
N THR A 166 -2.94 12.31 12.58
CA THR A 166 -2.45 11.48 13.70
C THR A 166 -3.19 10.15 13.83
N GLY A 167 -4.52 10.12 13.66
CA GLY A 167 -5.28 8.88 13.74
C GLY A 167 -5.03 7.97 12.53
N THR A 168 -4.96 8.55 11.34
CA THR A 168 -4.62 7.81 10.10
C THR A 168 -3.24 7.16 10.23
N GLN A 169 -2.26 7.95 10.66
CA GLN A 169 -0.88 7.50 10.80
C GLN A 169 -0.75 6.37 11.82
N ARG A 170 -1.38 6.52 12.99
CA ARG A 170 -1.42 5.44 14.00
C ARG A 170 -2.06 4.16 13.47
N TRP A 171 -3.16 4.28 12.72
CA TRP A 171 -3.81 3.12 12.15
C TRP A 171 -2.89 2.39 11.16
N LEU A 172 -2.20 3.14 10.29
CA LEU A 172 -1.27 2.58 9.33
C LEU A 172 -0.08 1.91 10.00
N GLU A 173 0.51 2.52 11.04
CA GLU A 173 1.57 1.91 11.84
C GLU A 173 1.16 0.57 12.46
N GLU A 174 -0.09 0.47 12.92
CA GLU A 174 -0.62 -0.74 13.56
C GLU A 174 -0.98 -1.83 12.55
N HIS A 175 -1.44 -1.47 11.35
CA HIS A 175 -2.09 -2.39 10.40
C HIS A 175 -1.42 -2.56 9.04
N ALA A 176 -0.50 -1.70 8.61
CA ALA A 176 0.09 -1.76 7.25
C ALA A 176 0.73 -3.11 6.92
N TRP A 177 1.33 -3.77 7.92
CA TRP A 177 1.96 -5.09 7.79
C TRP A 177 0.97 -6.18 7.39
N GLU A 178 -0.31 -6.05 7.73
CA GLU A 178 -1.37 -6.98 7.34
C GLU A 178 -1.61 -7.02 5.83
N TYR A 179 -1.16 -5.98 5.12
CA TYR A 179 -1.23 -5.80 3.68
C TYR A 179 0.14 -5.94 3.01
N GLY A 180 1.19 -6.30 3.75
CA GLY A 180 2.54 -6.45 3.21
C GLY A 180 3.35 -5.16 3.12
N PHE A 181 2.89 -4.07 3.74
CA PHE A 181 3.61 -2.82 3.86
C PHE A 181 4.30 -2.71 5.22
N ILE A 182 5.44 -2.05 5.27
CA ILE A 182 6.13 -1.70 6.53
C ILE A 182 6.26 -0.20 6.62
N LEU A 183 6.18 0.35 7.83
CA LEU A 183 6.73 1.68 8.10
C LEU A 183 8.24 1.57 7.90
N ARG A 184 8.77 2.22 6.87
CA ARG A 184 10.12 1.96 6.38
C ARG A 184 11.20 2.42 7.35
N TYR A 185 10.92 3.52 8.06
CA TYR A 185 11.81 4.18 8.99
C TYR A 185 11.08 4.27 10.34
N PRO A 186 11.11 3.22 11.18
CA PRO A 186 10.56 3.32 12.52
C PRO A 186 11.46 4.21 13.39
N ALA A 187 10.87 4.93 14.36
CA ALA A 187 11.61 5.79 15.29
C ALA A 187 12.77 5.02 15.97
N GLY A 188 13.99 5.57 15.91
CA GLY A 188 15.22 4.94 16.42
C GLY A 188 16.00 4.09 15.41
N GLY A 189 15.54 3.99 14.15
CA GLY A 189 16.21 3.29 13.04
C GLY A 189 17.06 4.17 12.13
N GLU A 190 17.23 5.46 12.44
CA GLU A 190 17.80 6.48 11.53
C GLU A 190 19.26 6.18 11.16
N GLY A 191 20.02 5.61 12.10
CA GLY A 191 21.45 5.30 11.91
C GLY A 191 21.75 4.14 10.96
N LEU A 192 20.78 3.25 10.68
CA LEU A 192 20.94 2.11 9.75
C LEU A 192 20.27 2.37 8.39
N THR A 193 19.28 3.25 8.36
CA THR A 193 18.44 3.49 7.20
C THR A 193 18.92 4.65 6.32
N GLY A 194 19.75 5.54 6.88
CA GLY A 194 20.50 6.55 6.13
C GLY A 194 19.66 7.72 5.58
N GLY A 195 18.40 7.87 5.99
CA GLY A 195 17.50 8.96 5.59
C GLY A 195 16.74 9.55 6.77
N GLU A 196 16.34 10.82 6.67
CA GLU A 196 15.46 11.45 7.66
C GLU A 196 14.04 10.88 7.58
N CYS A 197 13.49 10.61 8.75
CA CYS A 197 12.38 9.72 9.03
C CYS A 197 11.04 10.30 8.57
N GLY A 198 10.47 9.76 7.48
CA GLY A 198 9.08 10.03 7.13
C GLY A 198 8.17 9.07 7.88
N GLU A 199 7.47 9.55 8.91
CA GLU A 199 6.38 8.78 9.56
C GLU A 199 5.41 8.24 8.50
N ASN A 200 5.27 8.94 7.38
CA ASN A 200 4.29 8.63 6.35
C ASN A 200 4.80 7.67 5.25
N HIS A 201 6.06 7.21 5.29
CA HIS A 201 6.67 6.42 4.20
C HIS A 201 6.50 4.91 4.38
N PHE A 202 5.64 4.30 3.56
CA PHE A 202 5.32 2.88 3.61
C PHE A 202 5.91 2.12 2.42
N ARG A 203 6.63 1.03 2.73
CA ARG A 203 7.31 0.18 1.74
C ARG A 203 6.65 -1.19 1.64
N TYR A 204 6.23 -1.57 0.43
CA TYR A 204 5.77 -2.93 0.15
C TYR A 204 6.94 -3.92 0.07
N VAL A 205 6.89 -4.95 0.89
CA VAL A 205 7.87 -6.04 0.96
C VAL A 205 7.22 -7.42 0.80
N GLY A 206 5.89 -7.44 0.67
CA GLY A 206 5.07 -8.65 0.67
C GLY A 206 4.72 -9.11 2.08
N LEU A 207 3.59 -9.83 2.19
CA LEU A 207 2.97 -10.17 3.47
C LEU A 207 3.88 -10.94 4.44
N ASP A 208 4.61 -11.94 3.95
CA ASP A 208 5.41 -12.81 4.82
C ASP A 208 6.62 -12.06 5.40
N ALA A 209 7.24 -11.17 4.61
CA ALA A 209 8.34 -10.32 5.08
C ALA A 209 7.84 -9.22 6.02
N ALA A 210 6.75 -8.52 5.66
CA ALA A 210 6.19 -7.47 6.50
C ALA A 210 5.79 -7.99 7.88
N LYS A 211 5.17 -9.17 7.93
CA LYS A 211 4.84 -9.85 9.18
C LYS A 211 6.08 -10.14 10.03
N GLN A 212 7.13 -10.71 9.46
CA GLN A 212 8.35 -11.03 10.21
C GLN A 212 9.07 -9.77 10.69
N ILE A 213 9.15 -8.74 9.84
CA ILE A 213 9.69 -7.42 10.18
C ILE A 213 8.93 -6.83 11.37
N ARG A 214 7.59 -6.87 11.33
CA ARG A 214 6.72 -6.39 12.42
C ARG A 214 6.92 -7.18 13.71
N GLU A 215 6.96 -8.51 13.65
CA GLU A 215 7.09 -9.39 14.82
C GLU A 215 8.47 -9.27 15.48
N LEU A 216 9.52 -9.09 14.70
CA LEU A 216 10.90 -8.94 15.18
C LEU A 216 11.24 -7.51 15.59
N GLY A 217 10.50 -6.51 15.09
CA GLY A 217 10.76 -5.10 15.34
C GLY A 217 12.08 -4.63 14.73
N ILE A 218 12.39 -5.10 13.52
CA ILE A 218 13.64 -4.83 12.80
C ILE A 218 13.42 -4.01 11.53
N THR A 219 14.48 -3.45 10.97
CA THR A 219 14.46 -2.75 9.68
C THR A 219 14.46 -3.74 8.48
N LEU A 220 14.21 -3.21 7.28
CA LEU A 220 14.32 -4.00 6.05
C LEU A 220 15.77 -4.47 5.82
N GLU A 221 16.76 -3.62 6.09
CA GLU A 221 18.18 -3.93 6.00
C GLU A 221 18.56 -5.09 6.92
N GLU A 222 18.14 -5.04 8.19
CA GLU A 222 18.37 -6.12 9.15
C GLU A 222 17.68 -7.42 8.71
N TYR A 223 16.44 -7.34 8.22
CA TYR A 223 15.72 -8.51 7.71
C TYR A 223 16.44 -9.15 6.51
N VAL A 224 16.87 -8.36 5.53
CA VAL A 224 17.65 -8.85 4.38
C VAL A 224 18.97 -9.46 4.86
N SER A 225 19.66 -8.81 5.79
CA SER A 225 20.92 -9.31 6.35
C SER A 225 20.78 -10.65 7.08
N MET A 226 19.73 -10.81 7.87
CA MET A 226 19.48 -12.04 8.65
C MET A 226 19.07 -13.23 7.79
N PHE A 227 18.30 -13.01 6.74
CA PHE A 227 17.63 -14.10 6.00
C PHE A 227 18.10 -14.29 4.56
N TYR A 228 18.85 -13.34 4.00
CA TYR A 228 19.21 -13.34 2.57
C TYR A 228 20.69 -13.05 2.28
N SER A 229 21.48 -12.59 3.24
CA SER A 229 22.93 -12.46 3.10
C SER A 229 23.64 -13.79 3.41
N ASN A 230 24.34 -14.33 2.41
CA ASN A 230 25.32 -15.44 2.56
C ASN A 230 26.72 -14.92 2.23
#